data_AF-A0A6S5CZB1-F1
#
_entry.id   AF-A0A6S5CZB1-F1
#
_cell.length_a   1.000
_cell.length_b   1.000
_cell.length_c   1.000
_cell.angle_alpha   90.00
_cell.angle_beta   90.00
_cell.angle_gamma   90.00
#
_symmetry.space_group_name_H-M   'P 1'
#
loop_
_entity.id
_entity.type
_entity.pdbx_description
1 polymer ?
#
loop_
_entity_poly.entity_id
_entity_poly.type
_entity_poly.pdbx_seq_one_letter_code
_entity_poly.pdbx_strand_id
1 'polypeptide(L)' 'MDKLLELFCDVDDFCAVFMPQWHQQLLVSGQRQRQRTGRMSASEIMCIIIAFHMSHHRDFKNFYNGESPLVF' A
#
# COMPACT_ATOMS: atom_id res chain seq x y z
N MET A 1 -2.38 1.48 17.49
CA MET A 1 -0.99 1.21 17.08
C MET A 1 -0.85 -0.23 16.61
N ASP A 2 -1.18 -1.21 17.47
CA ASP A 2 -0.91 -2.62 17.19
C ASP A 2 -1.55 -3.15 15.89
N LYS A 3 -2.83 -2.82 15.64
CA LYS A 3 -3.55 -3.30 14.45
C LYS A 3 -3.02 -2.76 13.11
N LEU A 4 -2.49 -1.54 13.09
CA LEU A 4 -1.92 -0.95 11.86
C LEU A 4 -0.55 -1.56 11.58
N LEU A 5 0.24 -1.81 12.62
CA LEU A 5 1.53 -2.46 12.50
C LEU A 5 1.38 -3.90 12.02
N GLU A 6 0.43 -4.66 12.59
CA GLU A 6 0.09 -6.02 12.14
C GLU A 6 -0.32 -6.03 10.67
N LEU A 7 -1.22 -5.12 10.26
CA LEU A 7 -1.62 -4.98 8.86
C LEU A 7 -0.42 -4.67 7.96
N PHE A 8 0.48 -3.77 8.38
CA PHE A 8 1.65 -3.44 7.61
C PHE A 8 2.59 -4.64 7.44
N CYS A 9 2.85 -5.41 8.51
CA CYS A 9 3.64 -6.63 8.45
C CYS A 9 3.06 -7.65 7.46
N ASP A 10 1.76 -7.93 7.55
CA ASP A 10 1.09 -8.87 6.63
C ASP A 10 1.19 -8.41 5.17
N VAL A 11 1.02 -7.11 4.92
CA VAL A 11 1.10 -6.53 3.57
C VAL A 11 2.54 -6.53 3.05
N ASP A 12 3.53 -6.26 3.90
CA ASP A 12 4.93 -6.25 3.48
C ASP A 12 5.42 -7.66 3.11
N ASP A 13 5.09 -8.66 3.93
CA ASP A 13 5.36 -10.08 3.63
C ASP A 13 4.68 -10.52 2.33
N PHE A 14 3.42 -10.10 2.11
CA PHE A 14 2.72 -10.32 0.85
C PHE A 14 3.45 -9.67 -0.33
N CYS A 15 3.84 -8.41 -0.22
CA CYS A 15 4.53 -7.68 -1.29
C CYS A 15 5.87 -8.31 -1.65
N ALA A 16 6.61 -8.83 -0.68
CA ALA A 16 7.88 -9.52 -0.91
C ALA A 16 7.75 -10.71 -1.87
N VAL A 17 6.61 -11.42 -1.80
CA VAL A 17 6.32 -12.57 -2.68
C VAL A 17 5.62 -12.15 -3.97
N PHE A 18 4.63 -11.25 -3.88
CA PHE A 18 3.77 -10.91 -5.01
C PHE A 18 4.45 -9.98 -6.04
N MET A 19 5.19 -8.97 -5.59
CA MET A 19 5.75 -7.96 -6.49
C MET A 19 6.71 -8.54 -7.54
N PRO A 20 7.62 -9.48 -7.22
CA PRO A 20 8.46 -10.12 -8.24
C PRO A 20 7.64 -10.85 -9.32
N GLN A 21 6.60 -11.58 -8.92
CA GLN A 21 5.73 -12.32 -9.83
C GLN A 21 4.92 -11.38 -10.72
N TRP A 22 4.39 -10.30 -10.15
CA TRP A 22 3.66 -9.27 -10.87
C TRP A 22 4.54 -8.59 -11.93
N HIS A 23 5.78 -8.22 -11.58
CA HIS A 23 6.73 -7.67 -12.55
C HIS A 23 7.03 -8.64 -13.69
N GLN A 24 7.20 -9.93 -13.40
CA GLN A 24 7.39 -10.95 -14.43
C GLN A 24 6.19 -11.04 -15.38
N GLN A 25 4.97 -11.01 -14.85
CA GLN A 25 3.74 -11.01 -15.67
C GLN A 25 3.63 -9.76 -16.56
N LEU A 26 4.00 -8.58 -16.06
CA LEU A 26 4.03 -7.34 -16.86
C LEU A 26 5.02 -7.43 -18.02
N LEU A 27 6.20 -8.04 -17.80
CA LEU A 27 7.18 -8.27 -18.86
C LEU A 27 6.64 -9.21 -19.94
N VAL A 28 5.97 -10.31 -19.54
CA VAL A 28 5.39 -11.30 -20.47
C VAL A 28 4.23 -10.69 -21.28
N SER A 29 3.36 -9.92 -20.64
CA SER A 29 2.19 -9.32 -21.30
C SER A 29 2.53 -8.24 -22.34
N GLY A 30 3.79 -7.79 -22.40
CA GLY A 30 4.21 -6.68 -23.26
C GLY A 30 3.65 -5.32 -22.83
N GLN A 31 2.92 -5.26 -21.71
CA GLN A 31 2.41 -4.03 -21.10
C GLN A 31 3.59 -3.25 -20.52
N ARG A 32 4.18 -2.41 -21.36
CA ARG A 32 5.40 -1.68 -21.03
C ARG A 32 5.08 -0.50 -20.11
N GLN A 33 5.08 -0.76 -18.81
CA GLN A 33 4.89 0.22 -17.75
C GLN A 33 6.24 0.83 -17.37
N ARG A 34 6.26 2.15 -17.15
CA ARG A 34 7.46 2.86 -16.72
C ARG A 34 7.75 2.56 -15.24
N GLN A 35 8.85 1.89 -14.95
CA GLN A 35 9.29 1.63 -13.59
C GLN A 35 10.09 2.83 -13.06
N ARG A 36 9.50 3.55 -12.10
CA ARG A 36 10.17 4.62 -11.33
C ARG A 36 9.99 4.37 -9.85
N THR A 37 11.09 4.43 -9.11
CA THR A 37 11.03 4.40 -7.66
C THR A 37 10.29 5.62 -7.16
N GLY A 38 9.14 5.39 -6.51
CA GLY A 38 8.40 6.42 -5.79
C GLY A 38 9.08 6.77 -4.47
N ARG A 39 8.49 7.71 -3.72
CA ARG A 39 8.87 7.99 -2.34
C ARG A 39 8.35 6.95 -1.34
N MET A 40 7.36 6.18 -1.75
CA MET A 40 6.74 5.12 -0.96
C MET A 40 6.85 3.79 -1.68
N SER A 41 7.02 2.72 -0.91
CA SER A 41 6.98 1.34 -1.38
C SER A 41 5.55 0.94 -1.77
N ALA A 42 5.43 -0.19 -2.49
CA ALA A 42 4.13 -0.77 -2.79
C ALA A 42 3.40 -1.20 -1.51
N SER A 43 4.10 -1.75 -0.51
CA SER A 43 3.52 -2.18 0.75
C SER A 43 2.95 -1.02 1.56
N GLU A 44 3.64 0.13 1.61
CA GLU A 44 3.15 1.35 2.25
C GLU A 44 1.87 1.87 1.58
N ILE A 45 1.85 1.91 0.25
CA ILE A 45 0.66 2.34 -0.52
C ILE A 45 -0.51 1.38 -0.26
N MET A 46 -0.28 0.07 -0.32
CA MET A 46 -1.31 -0.94 -0.10
C MET A 46 -1.87 -0.86 1.33
N CYS A 47 -1.00 -0.69 2.34
CA CYS A 47 -1.40 -0.52 3.73
C CYS A 47 -2.31 0.70 3.91
N ILE A 48 -1.95 1.85 3.35
CA ILE A 48 -2.79 3.07 3.36
C ILE A 48 -4.16 2.82 2.74
N ILE A 49 -4.22 2.15 1.58
CA ILE A 49 -5.48 1.86 0.88
C ILE A 49 -6.36 0.92 1.71
N ILE A 50 -5.79 -0.13 2.30
CA ILE A 50 -6.54 -1.09 3.13
C ILE A 50 -7.04 -0.40 4.40
N ALA A 51 -6.17 0.34 5.10
CA ALA A 51 -6.54 1.10 6.28
C ALA A 51 -7.67 2.11 5.98
N PHE A 52 -7.57 2.82 4.86
CA PHE A 52 -8.62 3.72 4.39
C PHE A 52 -9.95 2.98 4.18
N HIS A 53 -9.94 1.83 3.50
CA HIS A 53 -11.16 1.04 3.31
C HIS A 53 -11.76 0.52 4.63
N MET A 54 -10.92 0.08 5.57
CA MET A 54 -11.37 -0.39 6.88
C MET A 54 -11.89 0.74 7.79
N SER A 55 -11.46 1.97 7.56
CA SER A 55 -11.86 3.14 8.34
C SER A 55 -13.28 3.64 8.02
N HIS A 56 -13.86 3.21 6.90
CA HIS A 56 -15.16 3.65 6.39
C HIS A 56 -15.30 5.18 6.15
N HIS A 57 -14.18 5.90 6.03
CA HIS A 57 -14.20 7.29 5.60
C HIS A 57 -14.60 7.40 4.13
N ARG A 58 -15.28 8.50 3.80
CA ARG A 58 -15.75 8.77 2.42
C ARG A 58 -14.66 9.33 1.51
N ASP A 59 -13.66 9.98 2.10
CA ASP A 59 -12.58 10.63 1.39
C ASP A 59 -11.29 10.61 2.22
N PHE A 60 -10.16 10.67 1.53
CA PHE A 60 -8.83 10.64 2.15
C PHE A 60 -8.59 11.84 3.07
N LYS A 61 -9.18 13.01 2.78
CA LYS A 61 -8.97 14.21 3.60
C LYS A 61 -9.51 13.98 5.02
N ASN A 62 -10.69 13.41 5.14
CA ASN A 62 -11.30 13.07 6.42
C ASN A 62 -10.61 11.89 7.10
N PHE A 63 -10.09 10.93 6.34
CA PHE A 63 -9.24 9.85 6.88
C PHE A 63 -7.98 10.40 7.56
N TYR A 64 -7.23 11.27 6.86
CA TYR A 64 -6.00 11.86 7.42
C TYR A 64 -6.23 12.91 8.50
N ASN A 65 -7.42 13.55 8.54
CA ASN A 65 -7.74 14.55 9.56
C ASN A 65 -8.47 13.97 10.78
N GLY A 66 -9.11 12.80 10.64
CA GLY A 66 -9.86 12.13 11.70
C GLY A 66 -8.95 11.42 12.70
N GLU A 67 -7.75 11.04 12.26
CA GLU A 67 -6.67 10.56 13.13
C GLU A 67 -5.69 11.71 13.37
N SER A 68 -5.53 12.11 14.65
CA SER A 68 -4.55 13.11 15.10
C SER A 68 -3.15 12.86 14.48
N PRO A 69 -2.33 13.89 14.19
CA PRO A 69 -1.31 13.90 13.13
C PRO A 69 0.01 13.17 13.47
N LEU A 70 -0.06 12.01 14.12
CA LEU A 70 1.11 11.24 14.54
C LEU A 70 1.00 9.80 14.04
N VAL A 71 1.04 9.59 12.72
CA VAL A 71 1.72 8.47 12.03
C VAL A 71 1.63 8.77 10.52
N PHE A 72 2.51 9.62 10.01
CA PHE A 72 3.15 9.57 8.67
C PHE A 72 4.27 10.62 8.66
#